data_AF-A0A3D5UT20-F1
#
_entry.id   AF-A0A3D5UT20-F1
#
_cell.length_a   1.000
_cell.length_b   1.000
_cell.length_c   1.000
_cell.angle_alpha   90.00
_cell.angle_beta   90.00
_cell.angle_gamma   90.00
#
_symmetry.space_group_name_H-M   'P 1'
#
loop_
_entity.id
_entity.type
_entity.pdbx_description
1 polymer ?
#
loop_
_entity_poly.entity_id
_entity_poly.type
_entity_poly.pdbx_seq_one_letter_code
_entity_poly.pdbx_strand_id
1 'polypeptide(L)' 'SYLRHQGSTFVDRFDANSYLYITRAMDYFDLADDFGGVLANAFRGTTSRFCVVSFTSDWLFPTSDNRQIVHALNAVA' A
#
# COMPACT_ATOMS: atom_id res chain seq x y z
N SER A 1 13.14 6.60 -27.14
CA SER A 1 11.86 6.80 -26.41
C SER A 1 12.12 6.69 -24.93
N TYR A 2 11.68 7.68 -24.14
CA TYR A 2 11.95 7.83 -22.70
C TYR A 2 11.71 6.55 -21.89
N LEU A 3 10.59 5.86 -22.11
CA LEU A 3 10.25 4.63 -21.36
C LEU A 3 11.25 3.49 -21.61
N ARG A 4 11.75 3.36 -22.85
CA ARG A 4 12.78 2.36 -23.17
C ARG A 4 14.08 2.65 -22.42
N HIS A 5 14.46 3.93 -22.33
CA HIS A 5 15.64 4.34 -21.59
C HIS A 5 15.48 4.06 -20.08
N GLN A 6 14.33 4.39 -19.49
CA GLN A 6 14.04 4.08 -18.09
C GLN A 6 14.05 2.56 -17.81
N GLY A 7 13.51 1.77 -18.74
CA GLY A 7 13.53 0.31 -18.65
C GLY A 7 14.95 -0.26 -18.63
N SER A 8 15.85 0.22 -19.50
CA SER A 8 17.26 -0.19 -19.48
C SER A 8 17.95 0.15 -18.16
N THR A 9 17.82 1.39 -17.68
CA THR A 9 18.40 1.83 -16.40
C THR A 9 17.87 1.03 -15.21
N PHE A 10 16.61 0.58 -15.25
CA PHE A 10 16.03 -0.27 -14.21
C PHE A 10 16.67 -1.65 -14.17
N VAL A 11 16.78 -2.32 -15.32
CA VAL A 11 17.35 -3.67 -15.42
C VAL A 11 18.81 -3.71 -14.99
N ASP A 12 19.58 -2.63 -15.21
CA ASP A 12 20.96 -2.53 -14.76
C ASP A 12 21.11 -2.49 -13.22
N ARG A 13 20.02 -2.22 -12.49
CA ARG A 13 20.04 -1.97 -11.03
C ARG A 13 19.17 -2.93 -10.22
N PHE A 14 18.25 -3.65 -10.85
CA PHE A 14 17.29 -4.53 -10.17
C PHE A 14 17.39 -5.97 -10.66
N ASP A 15 17.36 -6.89 -9.70
CA ASP A 15 17.23 -8.32 -9.96
C ASP A 15 15.78 -8.70 -10.23
N ALA A 16 15.56 -9.55 -11.23
CA ALA A 16 14.24 -9.98 -11.65
C ALA A 16 13.54 -10.83 -10.58
N ASN A 17 14.26 -11.71 -9.88
CA ASN A 17 13.64 -12.54 -8.83
C ASN A 17 13.18 -11.67 -7.66
N SER A 18 14.01 -10.72 -7.23
CA SER A 18 13.68 -9.75 -6.21
C SER A 18 12.42 -8.95 -6.57
N TYR A 19 12.30 -8.51 -7.84
CA TYR A 19 11.11 -7.84 -8.32
C TYR A 19 9.87 -8.73 -8.19
N LEU A 20 9.92 -9.99 -8.64
CA LEU A 20 8.82 -10.94 -8.52
C LEU A 20 8.37 -11.18 -7.07
N TYR A 21 9.32 -11.29 -6.13
CA TYR A 21 8.99 -11.51 -4.73
C TYR A 21 8.37 -10.28 -4.07
N ILE A 22 8.93 -9.09 -4.32
CA ILE A 22 8.40 -7.84 -3.75
C ILE A 22 7.00 -7.56 -4.30
N THR A 23 6.79 -7.66 -5.61
CA THR A 23 5.47 -7.39 -6.19
C THR A 23 4.44 -8.40 -5.73
N ARG A 24 4.81 -9.69 -5.60
CA ARG A 24 3.90 -10.69 -5.05
C ARG A 24 3.53 -10.41 -3.59
N ALA A 25 4.49 -9.97 -2.78
CA ALA A 25 4.21 -9.58 -1.40
C ALA A 25 3.26 -8.37 -1.34
N MET A 26 3.40 -7.40 -2.26
CA MET A 26 2.47 -6.28 -2.39
C MET A 26 1.07 -6.75 -2.84
N ASP A 27 0.98 -7.63 -3.84
CA ASP A 27 -0.29 -8.12 -4.40
C ASP A 27 -1.10 -8.96 -3.40
N TYR A 28 -0.42 -9.68 -2.50
CA TYR A 28 -1.07 -10.54 -1.50
C TYR A 28 -1.28 -9.87 -0.15
N PHE A 29 -0.86 -8.61 0.01
CA PHE A 29 -1.05 -7.92 1.28
C PHE A 29 -2.52 -7.53 1.48
N ASP A 30 -3.17 -8.20 2.42
CA ASP A 30 -4.49 -7.84 2.93
C ASP A 30 -4.46 -7.80 4.46
N LEU A 31 -4.39 -6.57 5.00
CA LEU A 31 -4.39 -6.37 6.45
C LEU A 31 -5.74 -6.73 7.09
N ALA A 32 -6.86 -6.64 6.36
CA ALA A 32 -8.16 -6.91 6.94
C ALA A 32 -8.39 -8.42 7.13
N ASP A 33 -7.85 -9.26 6.24
CA ASP A 33 -7.99 -10.72 6.28
C ASP A 33 -7.49 -11.30 7.61
N ASP A 34 -6.32 -10.86 8.07
CA ASP A 34 -5.72 -11.23 9.36
C ASP A 34 -6.59 -10.85 10.58
N PHE A 35 -7.56 -9.94 10.40
CA PHE A 35 -8.43 -9.41 11.45
C PHE A 35 -9.91 -9.68 11.18
N GLY A 36 -10.21 -10.82 10.54
CA GLY A 36 -11.57 -11.31 10.32
C GLY A 36 -12.32 -10.54 9.23
N GLY A 37 -11.59 -9.98 8.25
CA GLY A 37 -12.13 -9.19 7.15
C GLY A 37 -12.57 -7.78 7.54
N VAL A 38 -12.28 -7.34 8.77
CA VAL A 38 -12.69 -6.01 9.28
C VAL A 38 -11.45 -5.19 9.59
N LEU A 39 -11.08 -4.31 8.65
CA LEU A 39 -9.86 -3.48 8.74
C LEU A 39 -9.75 -2.70 10.07
N ALA A 40 -10.85 -2.20 10.61
CA ALA A 40 -10.87 -1.44 11.86
C ALA A 40 -10.30 -2.25 13.06
N ASN A 41 -10.47 -3.58 13.05
CA ASN A 41 -9.96 -4.44 14.11
C ASN A 41 -8.43 -4.47 14.15
N ALA A 42 -7.75 -4.27 13.00
CA ALA A 42 -6.29 -4.19 12.94
C ALA A 42 -5.72 -3.01 13.75
N PHE A 43 -6.54 -1.98 14.00
CA PHE A 43 -6.13 -0.78 14.72
C PHE A 43 -6.61 -0.74 16.18
N ARG A 44 -7.38 -1.72 16.64
CA ARG A 44 -7.98 -1.69 17.99
C ARG A 44 -6.91 -1.69 19.08
N GLY A 45 -7.01 -0.76 20.02
CA GLY A 45 -6.09 -0.68 21.18
C GLY A 45 -4.70 -0.14 20.86
N THR A 46 -4.48 0.36 19.63
CA THR A 46 -3.23 1.05 19.29
C THR A 46 -3.10 2.36 20.07
N THR A 47 -1.91 2.64 20.60
CA THR A 47 -1.58 3.94 21.21
C THR A 47 -0.93 4.90 20.24
N SER A 48 -0.65 4.44 19.00
CA SER A 48 0.04 5.20 17.99
C SER A 48 -0.86 6.27 17.38
N ARG A 49 -0.28 7.44 17.11
CA ARG A 49 -0.93 8.48 16.32
C ARG A 49 -0.64 8.25 14.84
N PHE A 50 -1.68 8.29 14.01
CA PHE A 50 -1.57 8.07 12.58
C PHE A 50 -1.63 9.39 11.81
N CYS A 51 -0.83 9.47 10.75
CA CYS A 51 -0.90 10.52 9.74
C CYS A 51 -1.08 9.83 8.39
N VAL A 52 -2.20 10.09 7.71
CA VAL A 52 -2.50 9.54 6.39
C VAL A 52 -2.44 10.69 5.38
N VAL A 53 -1.64 10.52 4.33
CA VAL A 53 -1.42 11.52 3.29
C VAL A 53 -1.75 10.91 1.94
N SER A 54 -2.52 11.62 1.13
CA SER A 54 -2.92 11.19 -0.21
C SER A 54 -2.68 12.30 -1.23
N PHE A 55 -2.37 11.94 -2.47
CA PHE A 55 -2.25 12.87 -3.59
C PHE A 55 -3.46 12.72 -4.53
N THR A 56 -4.07 13.83 -4.92
CA THR A 56 -5.27 13.81 -5.78
C THR A 56 -5.00 13.27 -7.19
N SER A 57 -3.75 13.33 -7.65
CA SER A 57 -3.31 12.81 -8.94
C SER A 57 -2.75 11.39 -8.89
N ASP A 58 -2.73 10.74 -7.72
CA ASP A 58 -2.28 9.35 -7.61
C ASP A 58 -3.33 8.42 -8.22
N TRP A 59 -2.88 7.59 -9.16
CA TRP A 59 -3.70 6.62 -9.89
C TRP A 59 -3.41 5.17 -9.45
N LEU A 60 -2.32 4.92 -8.74
CA LEU A 60 -1.91 3.61 -8.26
C LEU A 60 -2.42 3.35 -6.83
N PHE A 61 -2.38 4.36 -5.95
CA PHE A 61 -2.95 4.31 -4.60
C PHE A 61 -3.92 5.48 -4.38
N PRO A 62 -5.14 5.40 -4.94
CA PRO A 62 -6.06 6.53 -4.97
C PRO A 62 -6.44 7.08 -3.60
N THR A 63 -6.91 8.33 -3.58
CA THR A 63 -7.41 8.98 -2.36
C THR A 63 -8.57 8.21 -1.72
N SER A 64 -9.38 7.48 -2.50
CA SER A 64 -10.46 6.64 -1.98
C SER A 64 -9.96 5.57 -1.01
N ASP A 65 -8.82 4.96 -1.31
CA ASP A 65 -8.31 3.82 -0.56
C ASP A 65 -7.70 4.31 0.76
N ASN A 66 -7.02 5.45 0.71
CA ASN A 66 -6.60 6.18 1.91
C ASN A 66 -7.79 6.55 2.83
N ARG A 67 -8.94 6.96 2.26
CA ARG A 67 -10.15 7.23 3.06
C ARG A 67 -10.66 5.98 3.76
N GLN A 68 -10.57 4.80 3.14
CA GLN A 68 -10.95 3.54 3.80
C GLN A 68 -10.10 3.29 5.05
N ILE A 69 -8.78 3.53 4.99
CA ILE A 69 -7.88 3.45 6.14
C ILE A 69 -8.27 4.45 7.23
N VAL A 70 -8.54 5.71 6.86
CA VAL A 70 -8.97 6.75 7.83
C VAL A 70 -10.31 6.40 8.49
N HIS A 71 -11.27 5.87 7.74
CA HIS A 71 -12.53 5.40 8.30
C HIS A 71 -12.34 4.26 9.29
N ALA A 72 -11.47 3.29 8.97
CA ALA A 72 -11.15 2.18 9.85
C ALA A 72 -10.47 2.66 11.15
N LEU A 73 -9.51 3.58 11.07
CA LEU A 73 -8.86 4.20 12.23
C LEU A 73 -9.86 4.93 13.13
N ASN A 74 -10.75 5.74 12.55
CA ASN A 74 -11.75 6.50 13.31
C ASN A 74 -12.84 5.62 13.93
N ALA A 75 -13.09 4.42 13.39
CA ALA A 75 -14.10 3.51 13.92
C ALA A 75 -13.70 2.85 15.25
N VAL A 76 -12.42 2.90 15.62
CA VAL A 76 -11.87 2.34 16.87
C VAL A 76 -11.14 3.38 17.72
N ALA A 77 -11.25 4.66 17.35
CA ALA A 77 -10.67 5.79 18.08
C ALA A 77 -11.49 6.17 19.32
#